data_AF-A0A4Q6BPS5-F1
#
_entry.id   AF-A0A4Q6BPS5-F1
#
_cell.length_a   1.000
_cell.length_b   1.000
_cell.length_c   1.000
_cell.angle_alpha   90.00
_cell.angle_beta   90.00
_cell.angle_gamma   90.00
#
_symmetry.space_group_name_H-M   'P 1'
#
loop_
_entity.id
_entity.type
_entity.pdbx_description
1 polymer ?
#
loop_
_entity_poly.entity_id
_entity_poly.type
_entity_poly.pdbx_seq_one_letter_code
_entity_poly.pdbx_strand_id
1 'polypeptide(L)'
;MRLSLVSLSLGMSLGLGCSAPPTAPLKKISLDAAAGEKPSEGIDPDSKEGSEAESGKEMNTGNNPDPTLPDPDESITNPEPEPMKPVEPKHTLLFVSGGSDKIDVYKINKSTGATVLLKSNSTAGAITTFLAVNAKTSKVFGSDERGNQAIMFALDPSSGVLSEQDKLPTAGGPAHIAVDASGTQVFVANYGAGVAESYSVTGSKLKAVSKKSPGSKAHAVHLDPSGKNLFVPCLGDGLIAHFKVEAGGSGVMTEAMPQSLAVGSKGPRHMAFHPSGKFAYLMNEYEGSVQALSLSASGPSLLGGQIPSTPAPVAGNTGAEIQVHPNGKFLYSSNRGDDSIAVYSLADNGAVTFKKTVKTGGKTPRHFSLDESGTWLTVANQGSDEVTLFEVK
;
A
#
# COMPACT_ATOMS: atom_id res chain seq x y z
N MET A 1 -10.54 -16.41 -2.91
CA MET A 1 -9.10 -16.25 -2.57
C MET A 1 -8.81 -14.77 -2.35
N ARG A 2 -8.60 -14.24 -1.12
CA ARG A 2 -8.55 -12.77 -0.87
C ARG A 2 -7.20 -12.19 -1.31
N LEU A 3 -7.20 -11.20 -2.22
CA LEU A 3 -5.99 -10.49 -2.67
C LEU A 3 -5.88 -9.10 -2.04
N SER A 4 -4.64 -8.66 -1.78
CA SER A 4 -4.29 -7.31 -1.32
C SER A 4 -3.05 -6.78 -2.02
N LEU A 5 -2.95 -5.44 -2.10
CA LEU A 5 -1.88 -4.72 -2.76
C LEU A 5 -1.32 -3.66 -1.82
N VAL A 6 0.00 -3.52 -1.77
CA VAL A 6 0.61 -2.30 -1.22
C VAL A 6 1.69 -1.84 -2.18
N SER A 7 1.63 -0.56 -2.55
CA SER A 7 2.67 0.12 -3.32
C SER A 7 3.59 0.92 -2.40
N LEU A 8 4.89 0.86 -2.66
CA LEU A 8 5.94 1.57 -1.94
C LEU A 8 6.83 2.31 -2.93
N SER A 9 7.00 3.63 -2.80
CA SER A 9 8.06 4.35 -3.52
C SER A 9 9.21 4.63 -2.55
N LEU A 10 10.44 4.46 -3.01
CA LEU A 10 11.63 4.54 -2.16
C LEU A 10 12.42 5.81 -2.45
N GLY A 11 12.08 6.91 -1.77
CA GLY A 11 12.84 8.16 -1.83
C GLY A 11 13.19 8.68 -0.44
N MET A 12 14.43 9.14 -0.24
CA MET A 12 14.76 9.99 0.91
C MET A 12 13.98 11.31 0.78
N SER A 13 13.12 11.61 1.74
CA SER A 13 12.16 12.72 1.70
C SER A 13 12.81 14.11 1.69
N LEU A 14 12.34 15.00 0.79
CA LEU A 14 11.77 16.34 1.07
C LEU A 14 11.71 17.16 -0.24
N GLY A 15 10.53 17.74 -0.56
CA GLY A 15 10.42 18.80 -1.57
C GLY A 15 9.18 18.69 -2.46
N LEU A 16 8.27 19.67 -2.34
CA LEU A 16 7.16 19.89 -3.26
C LEU A 16 7.70 20.30 -4.64
N GLY A 17 7.58 19.39 -5.62
CA GLY A 17 7.67 19.72 -7.04
C GLY A 17 6.26 19.79 -7.63
N CYS A 18 5.85 20.98 -8.08
CA CYS A 18 4.56 21.20 -8.72
C CYS A 18 4.61 20.64 -10.15
N SER A 19 4.07 19.43 -10.37
CA SER A 19 3.64 18.99 -11.69
C SER A 19 2.18 19.38 -11.91
N ALA A 20 1.79 19.65 -13.15
CA ALA A 20 0.42 20.00 -13.51
C ALA A 20 -0.57 18.96 -12.95
N PRO A 21 -1.75 19.37 -12.44
CA PRO A 21 -2.68 18.47 -11.82
C PRO A 21 -3.26 17.49 -12.85
N PRO A 22 -3.26 16.17 -12.57
CA PRO A 22 -3.96 15.19 -13.40
C PRO A 22 -5.47 15.52 -13.56
N THR A 23 -5.99 15.36 -14.76
CA THR A 23 -7.39 15.47 -15.20
C THR A 23 -7.97 14.09 -15.54
N ALA A 24 -8.60 13.38 -14.59
CA ALA A 24 -8.76 11.91 -14.69
C ALA A 24 -9.81 11.35 -15.68
N PRO A 25 -9.35 10.59 -16.69
CA PRO A 25 -9.84 9.23 -16.93
C PRO A 25 -8.76 8.14 -16.73
N LEU A 26 -9.16 7.01 -16.12
CA LEU A 26 -8.34 5.80 -15.98
C LEU A 26 -8.10 5.15 -17.35
N LYS A 27 -6.83 4.90 -17.74
CA LYS A 27 -6.48 4.13 -18.95
C LYS A 27 -5.86 2.79 -18.55
N LYS A 28 -6.47 1.67 -18.97
CA LYS A 28 -5.92 0.32 -18.77
C LYS A 28 -4.63 0.16 -19.59
N ILE A 29 -3.59 -0.37 -18.96
CA ILE A 29 -2.43 -0.95 -19.64
C ILE A 29 -2.59 -2.47 -19.53
N SER A 30 -2.71 -3.18 -20.66
CA SER A 30 -2.69 -4.64 -20.65
C SER A 30 -1.29 -5.12 -20.27
N LEU A 31 -1.21 -6.05 -19.33
CA LEU A 31 0.02 -6.76 -18.98
C LEU A 31 -0.08 -8.14 -19.63
N ASP A 32 0.83 -8.44 -20.56
CA ASP A 32 0.99 -9.80 -21.08
C ASP A 32 1.68 -10.64 -20.00
N ALA A 33 0.97 -11.63 -19.46
CA ALA A 33 1.57 -12.69 -18.68
C ALA A 33 2.39 -13.58 -19.64
N ALA A 34 3.71 -13.60 -19.47
CA ALA A 34 4.60 -14.43 -20.27
C ALA A 34 4.21 -15.91 -20.19
N ALA A 35 4.16 -16.55 -21.35
CA ALA A 35 3.86 -17.95 -21.56
C ALA A 35 4.78 -18.87 -20.73
N GLY A 36 4.18 -19.90 -20.12
CA GLY A 36 4.91 -20.96 -19.44
C GLY A 36 5.74 -21.77 -20.42
N GLU A 37 7.04 -21.91 -20.11
CA GLU A 37 7.90 -22.92 -20.70
C GLU A 37 7.36 -24.33 -20.40
N LYS A 38 7.39 -25.19 -21.41
CA LYS A 38 7.30 -26.65 -21.28
C LYS A 38 8.55 -27.28 -21.93
N PRO A 39 8.90 -28.51 -21.51
CA PRO A 39 10.26 -28.91 -21.19
C PRO A 39 11.09 -29.40 -22.38
N SER A 40 12.41 -29.39 -22.19
CA SER A 40 13.42 -29.97 -23.07
C SER A 40 13.31 -31.49 -23.18
N GLU A 41 13.38 -31.98 -24.41
CA GLU A 41 13.77 -33.36 -24.73
C GLU A 41 14.92 -33.32 -25.74
N GLY A 42 15.87 -34.25 -25.60
CA GLY A 42 16.64 -34.78 -26.73
C GLY A 42 18.11 -34.40 -26.82
N ILE A 43 18.93 -35.31 -26.34
CA ILE A 43 20.39 -35.46 -26.54
C ILE A 43 20.68 -35.87 -28.01
N ASP A 44 21.77 -35.37 -28.64
CA ASP A 44 23.02 -36.08 -28.99
C ASP A 44 23.87 -35.30 -30.05
N PRO A 45 25.12 -35.69 -30.42
CA PRO A 45 26.32 -34.86 -30.25
C PRO A 45 27.07 -34.61 -31.59
N ASP A 46 28.36 -34.26 -31.49
CA ASP A 46 29.39 -34.15 -32.54
C ASP A 46 29.64 -32.80 -33.25
N SER A 47 30.70 -32.12 -32.80
CA SER A 47 31.90 -31.74 -33.58
C SER A 47 32.84 -30.98 -32.62
N LYS A 48 34.01 -31.52 -32.23
CA LYS A 48 35.34 -31.33 -32.85
C LYS A 48 35.58 -29.87 -33.30
N GLU A 49 36.67 -29.17 -33.01
CA GLU A 49 38.04 -29.45 -32.61
C GLU A 49 38.74 -28.07 -32.38
N GLY A 50 39.92 -28.05 -31.73
CA GLY A 50 40.93 -26.96 -31.80
C GLY A 50 41.00 -26.07 -30.56
N SER A 51 41.98 -26.23 -29.65
CA SER A 51 43.36 -25.67 -29.69
C SER A 51 43.34 -24.13 -29.82
N GLU A 52 44.02 -23.30 -29.03
CA GLU A 52 45.35 -23.40 -28.46
C GLU A 52 45.55 -22.23 -27.46
N ALA A 53 46.60 -22.32 -26.65
CA ALA A 53 47.00 -21.33 -25.65
C ALA A 53 47.93 -20.24 -26.25
N GLU A 54 47.99 -19.07 -25.61
CA GLU A 54 49.20 -18.23 -25.37
C GLU A 54 48.73 -16.91 -24.70
N SER A 55 49.16 -16.51 -23.50
CA SER A 55 50.49 -16.13 -22.97
C SER A 55 50.97 -14.72 -23.36
N GLY A 56 51.53 -14.00 -22.36
CA GLY A 56 52.34 -12.77 -22.51
C GLY A 56 51.66 -11.52 -21.95
N LYS A 57 52.07 -10.99 -20.77
CA LYS A 57 53.16 -10.00 -20.54
C LYS A 57 52.86 -8.64 -21.21
N GLU A 58 53.11 -7.46 -20.63
CA GLU A 58 54.09 -7.05 -19.63
C GLU A 58 53.73 -5.65 -19.11
N MET A 59 54.28 -5.31 -17.94
CA MET A 59 54.27 -3.97 -17.34
C MET A 59 55.07 -2.96 -18.18
N ASN A 60 54.68 -1.68 -18.15
CA ASN A 60 55.64 -0.61 -18.38
C ASN A 60 55.46 0.55 -17.40
N THR A 61 56.51 0.77 -16.61
CA THR A 61 56.76 1.87 -15.69
C THR A 61 57.49 3.00 -16.42
N GLY A 62 56.97 4.22 -16.38
CA GLY A 62 57.66 5.40 -16.89
C GLY A 62 57.45 6.60 -15.98
N ASN A 63 58.55 7.15 -15.46
CA ASN A 63 58.64 8.17 -14.42
C ASN A 63 59.13 9.50 -15.02
N ASN A 64 58.42 10.61 -14.71
CA ASN A 64 58.84 12.04 -14.63
C ASN A 64 59.36 12.80 -15.89
N PRO A 65 59.29 14.16 -15.97
CA PRO A 65 59.33 15.13 -14.86
C PRO A 65 58.27 16.27 -14.84
N ASP A 66 58.20 16.86 -13.66
CA ASP A 66 57.56 18.10 -13.19
C ASP A 66 57.95 19.37 -13.99
N PRO A 67 56.99 20.27 -14.27
CA PRO A 67 57.27 21.69 -14.34
C PRO A 67 56.37 22.52 -13.41
N THR A 68 57.02 23.14 -12.42
CA THR A 68 56.79 24.51 -11.91
C THR A 68 55.40 24.83 -11.33
N LEU A 69 55.36 24.95 -10.00
CA LEU A 69 54.27 25.52 -9.21
C LEU A 69 54.04 27.02 -9.52
N PRO A 70 52.80 27.47 -9.78
CA PRO A 70 52.45 28.89 -9.73
C PRO A 70 52.11 29.35 -8.29
N ASP A 71 52.23 30.66 -8.06
CA ASP A 71 52.10 31.39 -6.78
C ASP A 71 50.81 31.08 -5.97
N PRO A 72 50.85 31.11 -4.63
CA PRO A 72 49.69 30.85 -3.79
C PRO A 72 49.03 32.17 -3.38
N ASP A 73 48.31 32.86 -4.27
CA ASP A 73 47.38 33.91 -3.85
C ASP A 73 46.27 34.20 -4.88
N GLU A 74 45.41 33.21 -5.13
CA GLU A 74 44.05 33.47 -5.59
C GLU A 74 43.09 32.63 -4.72
N SER A 75 42.25 33.32 -3.95
CA SER A 75 41.17 32.73 -3.19
C SER A 75 40.11 32.18 -4.14
N ILE A 76 40.31 30.95 -4.61
CA ILE A 76 39.27 30.17 -5.28
C ILE A 76 38.20 29.84 -4.23
N THR A 77 37.21 30.71 -4.10
CA THR A 77 35.95 30.34 -3.44
C THR A 77 35.25 29.34 -4.36
N ASN A 78 35.46 28.04 -4.13
CA ASN A 78 34.60 27.02 -4.72
C ASN A 78 33.16 27.35 -4.30
N PRO A 79 32.23 27.56 -5.25
CA PRO A 79 30.83 27.67 -4.88
C PRO A 79 30.45 26.39 -4.13
N GLU A 80 29.85 26.56 -2.96
CA GLU A 80 29.29 25.47 -2.18
C GLU A 80 28.43 24.62 -3.12
N PRO A 81 28.65 23.29 -3.22
CA PRO A 81 27.90 22.47 -4.15
C PRO A 81 26.41 22.65 -3.86
N GLU A 82 25.67 23.13 -4.87
CA GLU A 82 24.22 23.25 -4.82
C GLU A 82 23.65 21.96 -4.21
N PRO A 83 22.78 22.05 -3.18
CA PRO A 83 22.22 20.86 -2.57
C PRO A 83 21.58 20.01 -3.66
N MET A 84 22.13 18.80 -3.87
CA MET A 84 21.63 17.88 -4.88
C MET A 84 20.12 17.72 -4.67
N LYS A 85 19.34 18.11 -5.69
CA LYS A 85 17.91 17.83 -5.71
C LYS A 85 17.72 16.33 -5.50
N PRO A 86 16.85 15.90 -4.57
CA PRO A 86 16.60 14.48 -4.35
C PRO A 86 16.27 13.80 -5.68
N VAL A 87 17.02 12.75 -6.02
CA VAL A 87 16.68 11.94 -7.20
C VAL A 87 15.46 11.14 -6.83
N GLU A 88 14.31 11.50 -7.41
CA GLU A 88 13.10 10.70 -7.23
C GLU A 88 13.37 9.24 -7.63
N PRO A 89 12.89 8.26 -6.84
CA PRO A 89 12.98 6.87 -7.24
C PRO A 89 12.38 6.68 -8.61
N LYS A 90 13.13 6.07 -9.53
CA LYS A 90 12.63 5.76 -10.88
C LYS A 90 11.50 4.72 -10.85
N HIS A 91 11.31 4.03 -9.72
CA HIS A 91 10.39 2.90 -9.62
C HIS A 91 9.66 2.84 -8.27
N THR A 92 8.51 2.19 -8.29
CA THR A 92 7.69 1.82 -7.13
C THR A 92 7.68 0.31 -7.02
N LEU A 93 7.85 -0.24 -5.81
CA LEU A 93 7.64 -1.66 -5.55
C LEU A 93 6.16 -1.89 -5.27
N LEU A 94 5.59 -2.93 -5.86
CA LEU A 94 4.22 -3.40 -5.61
C LEU A 94 4.30 -4.78 -4.98
N PHE A 95 3.76 -4.92 -3.78
CA PHE A 95 3.59 -6.20 -3.10
C PHE A 95 2.17 -6.69 -3.33
N VAL A 96 2.05 -7.90 -3.86
CA VAL A 96 0.78 -8.56 -4.14
C VAL A 96 0.68 -9.80 -3.26
N SER A 97 -0.25 -9.78 -2.31
CA SER A 97 -0.56 -10.95 -1.49
C SER A 97 -1.93 -11.50 -1.85
N GLY A 98 -2.15 -12.78 -1.58
CA GLY A 98 -3.32 -13.52 -2.04
C GLY A 98 -3.80 -14.56 -1.03
N GLY A 99 -4.81 -15.35 -1.41
CA GLY A 99 -5.32 -16.45 -0.59
C GLY A 99 -4.39 -17.68 -0.56
N SER A 100 -3.10 -17.42 -0.45
CA SER A 100 -1.97 -18.34 -0.38
C SER A 100 -0.95 -17.81 0.62
N ASP A 101 0.07 -18.61 0.89
CA ASP A 101 1.25 -18.27 1.66
C ASP A 101 2.27 -17.41 0.89
N LYS A 102 1.90 -16.88 -0.28
CA LYS A 102 2.82 -16.24 -1.21
C LYS A 102 2.59 -14.75 -1.33
N ILE A 103 3.69 -14.01 -1.39
CA ILE A 103 3.74 -12.60 -1.78
C ILE A 103 4.61 -12.49 -3.04
N ASP A 104 4.01 -11.94 -4.10
CA ASP A 104 4.70 -11.55 -5.31
C ASP A 104 5.11 -10.08 -5.23
N VAL A 105 6.26 -9.75 -5.81
CA VAL A 105 6.83 -8.41 -5.78
C VAL A 105 7.12 -7.97 -7.20
N TYR A 106 6.53 -6.84 -7.57
CA TYR A 106 6.71 -6.21 -8.86
C TYR A 106 7.43 -4.89 -8.70
N LYS A 107 8.14 -4.49 -9.75
CA LYS A 107 8.72 -3.16 -9.92
C LYS A 107 7.95 -2.45 -11.02
N ILE A 108 7.42 -1.28 -10.70
CA ILE A 108 6.70 -0.42 -11.64
C ILE A 108 7.59 0.78 -11.92
N ASN A 109 7.89 1.03 -13.20
CA ASN A 109 8.55 2.25 -13.62
C ASN A 109 7.58 3.44 -13.50
N LYS A 110 7.91 4.43 -12.67
CA LYS A 110 7.00 5.55 -12.36
C LYS A 110 6.63 6.41 -13.58
N SER A 111 7.48 6.45 -14.60
CA SER A 111 7.25 7.28 -15.79
C SER A 111 6.45 6.60 -16.89
N THR A 112 6.52 5.27 -16.97
CA THR A 112 5.95 4.51 -18.11
C THR A 112 4.89 3.49 -17.69
N GLY A 113 4.82 3.14 -16.40
CA GLY A 113 3.99 2.04 -15.92
C GLY A 113 4.54 0.66 -16.28
N ALA A 114 5.70 0.59 -16.94
CA ALA A 114 6.34 -0.69 -17.27
C ALA A 114 6.55 -1.49 -15.99
N THR A 115 6.01 -2.70 -15.97
CA THR A 115 5.95 -3.55 -14.78
C THR A 115 6.81 -4.80 -15.00
N VAL A 116 7.65 -5.12 -14.02
CA VAL A 116 8.51 -6.32 -14.03
C VAL A 116 8.26 -7.10 -12.74
N LEU A 117 7.98 -8.39 -12.85
CA LEU A 117 7.98 -9.30 -11.71
C LEU A 117 9.42 -9.46 -11.21
N LEU A 118 9.72 -9.00 -10.00
CA LEU A 118 11.04 -9.13 -9.38
C LEU A 118 11.20 -10.46 -8.65
N LYS A 119 10.14 -10.87 -7.95
CA LYS A 119 10.15 -12.06 -7.12
C LYS A 119 8.76 -12.64 -7.05
N SER A 120 8.65 -13.94 -7.19
CA SER A 120 7.44 -14.68 -6.85
C SER A 120 7.65 -15.55 -5.62
N ASN A 121 6.55 -15.85 -4.94
CA ASN A 121 6.49 -16.87 -3.88
C ASN A 121 7.35 -16.62 -2.64
N SER A 122 7.48 -15.37 -2.17
CA SER A 122 8.03 -15.19 -0.81
C SER A 122 7.03 -15.76 0.19
N THR A 123 7.45 -16.76 0.97
CA THR A 123 6.57 -17.43 1.94
C THR A 123 6.23 -16.49 3.10
N ALA A 124 4.95 -16.32 3.37
CA ALA A 124 4.39 -15.41 4.34
C ALA A 124 3.15 -16.03 5.00
N GLY A 125 3.34 -16.65 6.16
CA GLY A 125 2.25 -17.24 6.93
C GLY A 125 1.51 -18.37 6.19
N ALA A 126 0.24 -18.59 6.55
CA ALA A 126 -0.65 -19.52 5.86
C ALA A 126 -1.45 -18.84 4.75
N ILE A 127 -2.13 -17.73 5.05
CA ILE A 127 -2.86 -16.90 4.07
C ILE A 127 -2.74 -15.43 4.48
N THR A 128 -1.73 -14.74 3.95
CA THR A 128 -1.51 -13.30 4.21
C THR A 128 -2.43 -12.44 3.35
N THR A 129 -3.56 -12.00 3.91
CA THR A 129 -4.64 -11.36 3.13
C THR A 129 -4.62 -9.84 3.14
N PHE A 130 -3.75 -9.20 3.93
CA PHE A 130 -3.54 -7.75 3.91
C PHE A 130 -2.09 -7.44 4.28
N LEU A 131 -1.53 -6.38 3.71
CA LEU A 131 -0.18 -5.91 4.00
C LEU A 131 -0.22 -4.44 4.43
N ALA A 132 0.76 -4.04 5.23
CA ALA A 132 1.08 -2.64 5.52
C ALA A 132 2.59 -2.44 5.41
N VAL A 133 3.02 -1.38 4.75
CA VAL A 133 4.45 -1.13 4.50
C VAL A 133 4.86 0.16 5.21
N ASN A 134 6.00 0.14 5.88
CA ASN A 134 6.67 1.34 6.35
C ASN A 134 8.00 1.50 5.59
N ALA A 135 8.04 2.45 4.65
CA ALA A 135 9.21 2.74 3.82
C ALA A 135 10.44 3.15 4.65
N LYS A 136 10.20 3.97 5.69
CA LYS A 136 11.27 4.59 6.50
C LYS A 136 12.04 3.54 7.27
N THR A 137 11.35 2.53 7.77
CA THR A 137 11.97 1.42 8.51
C THR A 137 12.28 0.22 7.63
N SER A 138 11.94 0.26 6.34
CA SER A 138 12.04 -0.87 5.41
C SER A 138 11.44 -2.14 6.01
N LYS A 139 10.21 -2.03 6.51
CA LYS A 139 9.45 -3.13 7.10
C LYS A 139 8.11 -3.30 6.43
N VAL A 140 7.68 -4.55 6.31
CA VAL A 140 6.34 -4.93 5.85
C VAL A 140 5.67 -5.73 6.96
N PHE A 141 4.39 -5.49 7.18
CA PHE A 141 3.56 -6.19 8.13
C PHE A 141 2.42 -6.88 7.40
N GLY A 142 2.06 -8.09 7.81
CA GLY A 142 1.00 -8.87 7.19
C GLY A 142 -0.02 -9.37 8.20
N SER A 143 -1.29 -9.39 7.81
CA SER A 143 -2.34 -10.13 8.52
C SER A 143 -2.51 -11.51 7.90
N ASP A 144 -2.15 -12.55 8.64
CA ASP A 144 -2.36 -13.95 8.26
C ASP A 144 -3.73 -14.43 8.76
N GLU A 145 -4.72 -14.38 7.86
CA GLU A 145 -6.12 -14.62 8.16
C GLU A 145 -6.40 -16.06 8.60
N ARG A 146 -5.61 -17.04 8.12
CA ARG A 146 -5.79 -18.45 8.46
C ARG A 146 -4.84 -18.94 9.54
N GLY A 147 -3.63 -18.40 9.61
CA GLY A 147 -2.72 -18.64 10.72
C GLY A 147 -3.12 -17.90 12.00
N ASN A 148 -4.04 -16.94 11.91
CA ASN A 148 -4.44 -16.04 13.00
C ASN A 148 -3.22 -15.29 13.57
N GLN A 149 -2.39 -14.73 12.71
CA GLN A 149 -1.13 -14.10 13.09
C GLN A 149 -0.96 -12.71 12.48
N ALA A 150 -0.24 -11.85 13.20
CA ALA A 150 0.39 -10.66 12.65
C ALA A 150 1.86 -10.99 12.38
N ILE A 151 2.33 -10.75 11.16
CA ILE A 151 3.68 -11.10 10.73
C ILE A 151 4.45 -9.83 10.40
N MET A 152 5.73 -9.78 10.77
CA MET A 152 6.65 -8.70 10.40
C MET A 152 7.76 -9.25 9.52
N PHE A 153 8.04 -8.53 8.43
CA PHE A 153 9.12 -8.79 7.49
C PHE A 153 10.08 -7.61 7.45
N ALA A 154 11.38 -7.89 7.31
CA ALA A 154 12.32 -6.92 6.78
C ALA A 154 12.17 -6.86 5.26
N LEU A 155 12.26 -5.65 4.71
CA LEU A 155 12.29 -5.40 3.28
C LEU A 155 13.71 -5.00 2.89
N ASP A 156 14.28 -5.68 1.89
CA ASP A 156 15.38 -5.12 1.12
C ASP A 156 14.78 -4.24 0.01
N PRO A 157 14.90 -2.90 0.10
CA PRO A 157 14.29 -1.99 -0.86
C PRO A 157 14.91 -2.06 -2.26
N SER A 158 16.13 -2.59 -2.39
CA SER A 158 16.83 -2.66 -3.67
C SER A 158 16.32 -3.83 -4.53
N SER A 159 16.08 -4.97 -3.88
CA SER A 159 15.66 -6.22 -4.52
C SER A 159 14.16 -6.51 -4.37
N GLY A 160 13.49 -5.86 -3.41
CA GLY A 160 12.12 -6.15 -3.04
C GLY A 160 11.96 -7.41 -2.18
N VAL A 161 13.05 -8.05 -1.76
CA VAL A 161 13.01 -9.30 -0.97
C VAL A 161 12.43 -9.04 0.41
N LEU A 162 11.50 -9.90 0.82
CA LEU A 162 10.93 -9.93 2.17
C LEU A 162 11.53 -11.08 2.98
N SER A 163 11.99 -10.77 4.19
CA SER A 163 12.51 -11.76 5.15
C SER A 163 11.69 -11.71 6.44
N GLU A 164 11.01 -12.81 6.78
CA GLU A 164 10.24 -12.91 8.04
C GLU A 164 11.16 -12.66 9.25
N GLN A 165 10.79 -11.72 10.11
CA GLN A 165 11.53 -11.36 11.33
C GLN A 165 10.84 -11.87 12.60
N ASP A 166 9.51 -11.75 12.66
CA ASP A 166 8.73 -12.15 13.81
C ASP A 166 7.26 -12.33 13.44
N LYS A 167 6.54 -13.05 14.31
CA LYS A 167 5.09 -13.16 14.23
C LYS A 167 4.48 -13.36 15.61
N LEU A 168 3.27 -12.86 15.79
CA LEU A 168 2.51 -13.04 17.01
C LEU A 168 1.09 -13.51 16.71
N PRO A 169 0.50 -14.33 17.60
CA PRO A 169 -0.91 -14.67 17.49
C PRO A 169 -1.78 -13.42 17.64
N THR A 170 -2.90 -13.45 16.94
CA THR A 170 -3.99 -12.47 17.00
C THR A 170 -5.22 -13.12 17.62
N ALA A 171 -6.24 -12.32 17.94
CA ALA A 171 -7.48 -12.79 18.52
C ALA A 171 -8.31 -13.69 17.58
N GLY A 172 -8.06 -13.67 16.26
CA GLY A 172 -8.63 -14.62 15.32
C GLY A 172 -9.36 -13.98 14.14
N GLY A 173 -9.09 -14.48 12.93
CA GLY A 173 -9.56 -13.95 11.67
C GLY A 173 -9.11 -12.52 11.40
N PRO A 174 -7.79 -12.21 11.47
CA PRO A 174 -7.30 -10.87 11.16
C PRO A 174 -7.60 -10.53 9.69
N ALA A 175 -8.19 -9.37 9.46
CA ALA A 175 -8.69 -8.94 8.14
C ALA A 175 -7.97 -7.71 7.59
N HIS A 176 -7.30 -6.93 8.46
CA HIS A 176 -6.58 -5.72 8.10
C HIS A 176 -5.49 -5.45 9.12
N ILE A 177 -4.39 -4.87 8.66
CA ILE A 177 -3.25 -4.46 9.46
C ILE A 177 -2.83 -3.04 9.04
N ALA A 178 -2.45 -2.22 10.02
CA ALA A 178 -1.93 -0.87 9.79
C ALA A 178 -0.67 -0.65 10.63
N VAL A 179 0.25 0.20 10.15
CA VAL A 179 1.45 0.61 10.88
C VAL A 179 1.47 2.13 10.96
N ASP A 180 1.94 2.66 12.09
CA ASP A 180 2.10 4.09 12.26
C ASP A 180 3.24 4.67 11.42
N ALA A 181 3.27 5.99 11.28
CA ALA A 181 4.25 6.69 10.45
C ALA A 181 5.70 6.51 10.93
N SER A 182 5.90 6.23 12.22
CA SER A 182 7.23 5.98 12.79
C SER A 182 7.68 4.52 12.63
N GLY A 183 6.75 3.60 12.37
CA GLY A 183 7.04 2.18 12.22
C GLY A 183 7.23 1.44 13.55
N THR A 184 6.82 2.05 14.67
CA THR A 184 6.96 1.51 16.02
C THR A 184 5.68 0.89 16.55
N GLN A 185 4.53 1.13 15.90
CA GLN A 185 3.23 0.65 16.35
C GLN A 185 2.45 0.03 15.20
N VAL A 186 1.91 -1.15 15.44
CA VAL A 186 1.12 -1.93 14.48
C VAL A 186 -0.24 -2.19 15.08
N PHE A 187 -1.29 -2.06 14.28
CA PHE A 187 -2.68 -2.25 14.67
C PHE A 187 -3.30 -3.32 13.78
N VAL A 188 -4.13 -4.19 14.35
CA VAL A 188 -4.78 -5.29 13.63
C VAL A 188 -6.26 -5.31 13.93
N ALA A 189 -7.08 -5.40 12.88
CA ALA A 189 -8.52 -5.68 12.99
C ALA A 189 -8.78 -7.18 12.82
N ASN A 190 -9.42 -7.79 13.81
CA ASN A 190 -9.81 -9.19 13.80
C ASN A 190 -11.30 -9.32 13.50
N TYR A 191 -11.63 -9.63 12.25
CA TYR A 191 -13.00 -9.77 11.78
C TYR A 191 -13.70 -10.96 12.44
N GLY A 192 -13.01 -12.09 12.59
CA GLY A 192 -13.57 -13.30 13.20
C GLY A 192 -13.88 -13.09 14.69
N ALA A 193 -12.97 -12.46 15.42
CA ALA A 193 -13.09 -12.24 16.85
C ALA A 193 -13.87 -10.97 17.25
N GLY A 194 -14.03 -10.00 16.35
CA GLY A 194 -14.60 -8.67 16.69
C GLY A 194 -13.68 -7.86 17.60
N VAL A 195 -12.37 -7.93 17.36
CA VAL A 195 -11.33 -7.37 18.24
C VAL A 195 -10.37 -6.49 17.46
N ALA A 196 -9.96 -5.36 18.03
CA ALA A 196 -8.80 -4.59 17.60
C ALA A 196 -7.61 -4.85 18.54
N GLU A 197 -6.44 -5.16 17.99
CA GLU A 197 -5.19 -5.38 18.73
C GLU A 197 -4.13 -4.37 18.31
N SER A 198 -3.21 -4.06 19.22
CA SER A 198 -2.01 -3.29 18.92
C SER A 198 -0.75 -3.99 19.41
N TYR A 199 0.33 -3.73 18.69
CA TYR A 199 1.64 -4.30 18.93
C TYR A 199 2.69 -3.18 18.82
N SER A 200 3.68 -3.19 19.71
CA SER A 200 4.87 -2.36 19.55
C SER A 200 5.95 -3.11 18.76
N VAL A 201 6.78 -2.35 18.05
CA VAL A 201 7.90 -2.84 17.25
C VAL A 201 9.20 -2.36 17.88
N THR A 202 10.03 -3.30 18.33
CA THR A 202 11.37 -3.02 18.86
C THR A 202 12.40 -3.84 18.09
N GLY A 203 13.18 -3.18 17.24
CA GLY A 203 14.13 -3.86 16.36
C GLY A 203 13.42 -4.85 15.45
N SER A 204 13.73 -6.14 15.56
CA SER A 204 13.11 -7.22 14.81
C SER A 204 12.04 -7.98 15.60
N LYS A 205 11.47 -7.39 16.66
CA LYS A 205 10.44 -8.04 17.49
C LYS A 205 9.14 -7.26 17.57
N LEU A 206 8.03 -8.00 17.58
CA LEU A 206 6.70 -7.53 17.93
C LEU A 206 6.43 -7.82 19.40
N LYS A 207 5.67 -6.95 20.07
CA LYS A 207 5.17 -7.18 21.43
C LYS A 207 3.72 -6.75 21.51
N ALA A 208 2.83 -7.61 22.01
CA ALA A 208 1.43 -7.25 22.24
C ALA A 208 1.30 -6.13 23.28
N VAL A 209 0.42 -5.16 23.00
CA VAL A 209 0.24 -3.96 23.84
C VAL A 209 -1.20 -3.81 24.31
N SER A 210 -2.17 -3.72 23.38
CA SER A 210 -3.57 -3.51 23.73
C SER A 210 -4.50 -4.40 22.94
N LYS A 211 -5.67 -4.67 23.54
CA LYS A 211 -6.77 -5.45 22.97
C LYS A 211 -8.08 -4.77 23.32
N LYS A 212 -8.91 -4.50 22.32
CA LYS A 212 -10.19 -3.80 22.46
C LYS A 212 -11.28 -4.54 21.70
N SER A 213 -12.52 -4.42 22.18
CA SER A 213 -13.71 -4.99 21.54
C SER A 213 -14.53 -3.86 20.90
N PRO A 214 -14.14 -3.38 19.71
CA PRO A 214 -14.78 -2.24 19.06
C PRO A 214 -16.20 -2.55 18.56
N GLY A 215 -16.51 -3.82 18.35
CA GLY A 215 -17.73 -4.29 17.73
C GLY A 215 -17.53 -5.60 16.96
N SER A 216 -18.64 -6.26 16.65
CA SER A 216 -18.66 -7.46 15.82
C SER A 216 -18.13 -7.18 14.42
N LYS A 217 -17.37 -8.14 13.88
CA LYS A 217 -16.80 -8.06 12.54
C LYS A 217 -15.98 -6.78 12.30
N ALA A 218 -15.13 -6.43 13.26
CA ALA A 218 -14.11 -5.39 13.12
C ALA A 218 -13.29 -5.64 11.85
N HIS A 219 -13.49 -4.82 10.82
CA HIS A 219 -13.01 -5.15 9.48
C HIS A 219 -11.68 -4.46 9.16
N ALA A 220 -11.50 -3.22 9.61
CA ALA A 220 -10.28 -2.45 9.34
C ALA A 220 -9.84 -1.61 10.53
N VAL A 221 -8.58 -1.19 10.53
CA VAL A 221 -7.98 -0.29 11.52
C VAL A 221 -7.30 0.85 10.77
N HIS A 222 -7.71 2.07 11.04
CA HIS A 222 -7.27 3.25 10.29
C HIS A 222 -6.81 4.35 11.24
N LEU A 223 -5.52 4.68 11.20
CA LEU A 223 -4.97 5.85 11.89
C LEU A 223 -5.34 7.12 11.13
N ASP A 224 -5.74 8.15 11.83
CA ASP A 224 -5.85 9.48 11.24
C ASP A 224 -4.46 10.02 10.83
N PRO A 225 -4.39 11.05 9.98
CA PRO A 225 -3.11 11.61 9.55
C PRO A 225 -2.21 12.10 10.69
N SER A 226 -2.80 12.42 11.86
CA SER A 226 -2.03 12.81 13.05
C SER A 226 -1.44 11.62 13.82
N GLY A 227 -1.91 10.39 13.56
CA GLY A 227 -1.55 9.17 14.26
C GLY A 227 -2.10 9.08 15.69
N LYS A 228 -2.97 10.00 16.10
CA LYS A 228 -3.50 10.09 17.48
C LYS A 228 -4.86 9.43 17.64
N ASN A 229 -5.57 9.20 16.55
CA ASN A 229 -6.89 8.59 16.56
C ASN A 229 -6.87 7.33 15.70
N LEU A 230 -7.45 6.26 16.23
CA LEU A 230 -7.65 5.01 15.51
C LEU A 230 -9.16 4.80 15.31
N PHE A 231 -9.54 4.59 14.06
CA PHE A 231 -10.91 4.32 13.65
C PHE A 231 -11.05 2.87 13.22
N VAL A 232 -12.09 2.19 13.71
CA VAL A 232 -12.33 0.77 13.45
C VAL A 232 -13.75 0.59 12.91
N PRO A 233 -13.91 0.43 11.59
CA PRO A 233 -15.19 0.04 10.99
C PRO A 233 -15.62 -1.34 11.49
N CYS A 234 -16.76 -1.40 12.16
CA CYS A 234 -17.37 -2.63 12.69
C CYS A 234 -18.50 -3.04 11.77
N LEU A 235 -18.18 -3.90 10.80
CA LEU A 235 -19.09 -4.28 9.72
C LEU A 235 -20.39 -4.88 10.24
N GLY A 236 -20.33 -5.61 11.36
CA GLY A 236 -21.48 -6.33 11.92
C GLY A 236 -22.46 -5.44 12.68
N ASP A 237 -22.02 -4.28 13.18
CA ASP A 237 -22.85 -3.42 14.03
C ASP A 237 -23.28 -2.12 13.34
N GLY A 238 -22.70 -1.79 12.19
CA GLY A 238 -23.04 -0.55 11.50
C GLY A 238 -22.51 0.71 12.18
N LEU A 239 -21.33 0.60 12.80
CA LEU A 239 -20.65 1.71 13.47
C LEU A 239 -19.16 1.77 13.10
N ILE A 240 -18.55 2.92 13.39
CA ILE A 240 -17.10 3.09 13.46
C ILE A 240 -16.74 3.30 14.92
N ALA A 241 -15.96 2.41 15.53
CA ALA A 241 -15.39 2.64 16.84
C ALA A 241 -14.20 3.60 16.76
N HIS A 242 -13.98 4.38 17.81
CA HIS A 242 -13.00 5.46 17.85
C HIS A 242 -12.18 5.36 19.14
N PHE A 243 -10.87 5.19 18.97
CA PHE A 243 -9.91 5.13 20.05
C PHE A 243 -8.88 6.24 19.93
N LYS A 244 -8.33 6.67 21.06
CA LYS A 244 -7.08 7.42 21.10
C LYS A 244 -5.92 6.43 21.12
N VAL A 245 -4.85 6.78 20.43
CA VAL A 245 -3.55 6.13 20.57
C VAL A 245 -2.71 6.97 21.52
N GLU A 246 -2.20 6.36 22.59
CA GLU A 246 -1.42 7.08 23.60
C GLU A 246 -0.14 7.71 23.00
N ALA A 247 0.18 8.90 23.48
CA ALA A 247 1.40 9.60 23.10
C ALA A 247 2.66 8.84 23.58
N GLY A 248 3.78 9.04 22.89
CA GLY A 248 5.05 8.38 23.20
C GLY A 248 5.26 7.03 22.50
N GLY A 249 4.32 6.62 21.65
CA GLY A 249 4.50 5.46 20.78
C GLY A 249 4.34 4.12 21.49
N SER A 250 3.62 4.08 22.61
CA SER A 250 3.39 2.85 23.37
C SER A 250 2.55 1.84 22.60
N GLY A 251 1.70 2.30 21.67
CA GLY A 251 0.69 1.49 20.99
C GLY A 251 -0.59 1.30 21.80
N VAL A 252 -0.70 1.89 23.00
CA VAL A 252 -1.86 1.70 23.86
C VAL A 252 -3.09 2.39 23.28
N MET A 253 -4.20 1.66 23.22
CA MET A 253 -5.49 2.17 22.76
C MET A 253 -6.39 2.51 23.95
N THR A 254 -6.91 3.72 23.99
CA THR A 254 -7.87 4.18 25.00
C THR A 254 -9.16 4.65 24.35
N GLU A 255 -10.28 4.61 25.08
CA GLU A 255 -11.56 5.04 24.55
C GLU A 255 -11.52 6.54 24.22
N ALA A 256 -12.00 6.92 23.03
CA ALA A 256 -12.17 8.32 22.65
C ALA A 256 -13.60 8.80 22.94
N MET A 257 -13.83 10.11 22.81
CA MET A 257 -15.18 10.70 22.86
C MET A 257 -15.48 11.41 21.53
N PRO A 258 -16.60 11.08 20.85
CA PRO A 258 -17.45 9.91 21.10
C PRO A 258 -16.68 8.60 20.88
N GLN A 259 -17.08 7.54 21.60
CA GLN A 259 -16.46 6.19 21.52
C GLN A 259 -16.77 5.49 20.20
N SER A 260 -17.90 5.85 19.58
CA SER A 260 -18.28 5.34 18.27
C SER A 260 -19.15 6.34 17.52
N LEU A 261 -19.22 6.15 16.21
CA LEU A 261 -20.15 6.84 15.32
C LEU A 261 -21.03 5.78 14.65
N ALA A 262 -22.35 5.88 14.84
CA ALA A 262 -23.30 5.08 14.08
C ALA A 262 -23.32 5.55 12.61
N VAL A 263 -23.16 4.60 11.68
CA VAL A 263 -23.10 4.87 10.23
C VAL A 263 -24.16 4.09 9.44
N GLY A 264 -24.89 3.20 10.11
CA GLY A 264 -26.01 2.45 9.56
C GLY A 264 -25.65 1.01 9.17
N SER A 265 -26.66 0.24 8.79
CA SER A 265 -26.55 -1.22 8.63
C SER A 265 -25.93 -1.70 7.31
N LYS A 266 -25.32 -0.80 6.52
CA LYS A 266 -24.75 -1.15 5.20
C LYS A 266 -23.33 -1.74 5.27
N GLY A 267 -22.86 -2.09 6.47
CA GLY A 267 -21.62 -2.83 6.66
C GLY A 267 -20.36 -1.97 6.46
N PRO A 268 -20.03 -1.08 7.42
CA PRO A 268 -18.83 -0.25 7.32
C PRO A 268 -17.57 -1.12 7.25
N ARG A 269 -16.75 -0.89 6.21
CA ARG A 269 -15.67 -1.81 5.83
C ARG A 269 -14.30 -1.17 5.97
N HIS A 270 -13.95 -0.25 5.07
CA HIS A 270 -12.66 0.44 5.00
C HIS A 270 -12.87 1.96 5.02
N MET A 271 -11.82 2.71 5.37
CA MET A 271 -11.84 4.17 5.38
C MET A 271 -10.63 4.77 4.65
N ALA A 272 -10.81 5.97 4.11
CA ALA A 272 -9.73 6.77 3.56
C ALA A 272 -9.79 8.20 4.12
N PHE A 273 -8.64 8.79 4.45
CA PHE A 273 -8.57 10.17 4.95
C PHE A 273 -8.24 11.15 3.83
N HIS A 274 -8.88 12.31 3.86
CA HIS A 274 -8.50 13.41 3.01
C HIS A 274 -7.14 14.00 3.48
N PRO A 275 -6.23 14.40 2.57
CA PRO A 275 -4.92 14.96 2.92
C PRO A 275 -4.96 16.16 3.88
N SER A 276 -6.07 16.91 3.90
CA SER A 276 -6.26 18.03 4.85
C SER A 276 -6.43 17.59 6.31
N GLY A 277 -6.69 16.31 6.57
CA GLY A 277 -6.99 15.76 7.90
C GLY A 277 -8.36 16.15 8.46
N LYS A 278 -9.16 16.94 7.73
CA LYS A 278 -10.48 17.41 8.18
C LYS A 278 -11.63 16.47 7.80
N PHE A 279 -11.40 15.54 6.87
CA PHE A 279 -12.43 14.66 6.35
C PHE A 279 -11.92 13.22 6.25
N ALA A 280 -12.84 12.28 6.40
CA ALA A 280 -12.64 10.88 6.08
C ALA A 280 -13.82 10.36 5.25
N TYR A 281 -13.61 9.27 4.53
CA TYR A 281 -14.60 8.64 3.69
C TYR A 281 -14.69 7.17 4.06
N LEU A 282 -15.90 6.72 4.35
CA LEU A 282 -16.21 5.35 4.71
C LEU A 282 -16.76 4.61 3.49
N MET A 283 -16.22 3.42 3.21
CA MET A 283 -16.83 2.46 2.32
C MET A 283 -17.74 1.50 3.09
N ASN A 284 -18.98 1.38 2.62
CA ASN A 284 -19.94 0.40 3.10
C ASN A 284 -20.00 -0.79 2.13
N GLU A 285 -19.86 -2.00 2.66
CA GLU A 285 -19.76 -3.23 1.90
C GLU A 285 -21.08 -3.62 1.21
N TYR A 286 -22.20 -3.61 1.94
CA TYR A 286 -23.46 -4.14 1.41
C TYR A 286 -24.07 -3.17 0.38
N GLU A 287 -24.29 -3.67 -0.84
CA GLU A 287 -24.75 -2.91 -2.02
C GLU A 287 -23.79 -1.81 -2.52
N GLY A 288 -22.73 -1.49 -1.77
CA GLY A 288 -21.68 -0.56 -2.15
C GLY A 288 -22.10 0.90 -2.08
N SER A 289 -21.72 1.60 -1.01
CA SER A 289 -21.89 3.06 -0.89
C SER A 289 -20.73 3.71 -0.14
N VAL A 290 -20.59 5.02 -0.32
CA VAL A 290 -19.62 5.87 0.37
C VAL A 290 -20.36 6.85 1.28
N GLN A 291 -19.82 7.10 2.48
CA GLN A 291 -20.26 8.20 3.34
C GLN A 291 -19.08 9.12 3.66
N ALA A 292 -19.32 10.43 3.62
CA ALA A 292 -18.35 11.43 4.06
C ALA A 292 -18.48 11.68 5.56
N LEU A 293 -17.34 11.88 6.22
CA LEU A 293 -17.24 12.22 7.63
C LEU A 293 -16.43 13.50 7.78
N SER A 294 -16.88 14.39 8.67
CA SER A 294 -16.05 15.48 9.18
C SER A 294 -15.32 15.03 10.43
N LEU A 295 -14.04 15.42 10.54
CA LEU A 295 -13.20 15.19 11.70
C LEU A 295 -12.91 16.52 12.39
N SER A 296 -13.24 16.58 13.67
CA SER A 296 -13.03 17.78 14.49
C SER A 296 -12.57 17.41 15.89
N ALA A 297 -12.32 18.41 16.73
CA ALA A 297 -11.98 18.19 18.13
C ALA A 297 -13.10 17.47 18.92
N SER A 298 -14.36 17.59 18.50
CA SER A 298 -15.48 16.84 19.08
C SER A 298 -15.61 15.41 18.52
N GLY A 299 -14.68 14.99 17.66
CA GLY A 299 -14.64 13.68 17.04
C GLY A 299 -15.31 13.61 15.66
N PRO A 300 -15.55 12.38 15.16
CA PRO A 300 -16.12 12.17 13.83
C PRO A 300 -17.63 12.41 13.81
N SER A 301 -18.13 12.96 12.70
CA SER A 301 -19.57 13.05 12.44
C SER A 301 -19.88 12.88 10.95
N LEU A 302 -21.06 12.38 10.62
CA LEU A 302 -21.48 12.22 9.22
C LEU A 302 -21.70 13.57 8.53
N LEU A 303 -21.19 13.68 7.31
CA LEU A 303 -21.37 14.83 6.42
C LEU A 303 -22.32 14.42 5.28
N GLY A 304 -23.61 14.31 5.62
CA GLY A 304 -24.67 13.93 4.67
C GLY A 304 -24.97 12.44 4.61
N GLY A 305 -25.58 12.02 3.50
CA GLY A 305 -26.08 10.66 3.29
C GLY A 305 -25.09 9.73 2.59
N GLN A 306 -25.60 8.57 2.18
CA GLN A 306 -24.86 7.57 1.39
C GLN A 306 -24.83 7.96 -0.09
N ILE A 307 -23.64 7.94 -0.68
CA ILE A 307 -23.42 8.11 -2.11
C ILE A 307 -23.24 6.72 -2.74
N PRO A 308 -23.99 6.35 -3.79
CA PRO A 308 -23.84 5.05 -4.43
C PRO A 308 -22.47 4.87 -5.09
N SER A 309 -22.03 3.62 -5.22
CA SER A 309 -20.78 3.23 -5.91
C SER A 309 -20.95 2.79 -7.35
N THR A 310 -22.19 2.72 -7.82
CA THR A 310 -22.58 2.33 -9.18
C THR A 310 -23.66 3.29 -9.67
N PRO A 311 -23.82 3.48 -11.00
CA PRO A 311 -24.84 4.38 -11.55
C PRO A 311 -26.28 3.88 -11.34
N ALA A 312 -26.44 2.57 -11.14
CA ALA A 312 -27.71 1.91 -10.81
C ALA A 312 -27.41 0.67 -9.96
N PRO A 313 -28.38 0.16 -9.16
CA PRO A 313 -28.20 -1.04 -8.37
C PRO A 313 -27.75 -2.24 -9.22
N VAL A 314 -26.70 -2.92 -8.78
CA VAL A 314 -26.18 -4.15 -9.39
C VAL A 314 -26.38 -5.31 -8.42
N ALA A 315 -27.07 -6.36 -8.86
CA ALA A 315 -27.35 -7.53 -8.02
C ALA A 315 -26.03 -8.18 -7.55
N GLY A 316 -25.93 -8.45 -6.25
CA GLY A 316 -24.74 -9.05 -5.64
C GLY A 316 -23.54 -8.10 -5.52
N ASN A 317 -23.68 -6.82 -5.85
CA ASN A 317 -22.59 -5.86 -5.71
C ASN A 317 -22.21 -5.64 -4.24
N THR A 318 -20.91 -5.68 -3.96
CA THR A 318 -20.36 -5.34 -2.65
C THR A 318 -19.16 -4.41 -2.76
N GLY A 319 -19.17 -3.35 -1.96
CA GLY A 319 -18.04 -2.43 -1.82
C GLY A 319 -16.84 -3.10 -1.16
N ALA A 320 -15.62 -2.73 -1.56
CA ALA A 320 -14.41 -3.27 -0.94
C ALA A 320 -13.42 -2.19 -0.51
N GLU A 321 -12.50 -1.79 -1.37
CA GLU A 321 -11.41 -0.86 -1.02
C GLU A 321 -11.82 0.59 -1.28
N ILE A 322 -11.19 1.53 -0.60
CA ILE A 322 -11.40 2.97 -0.77
C ILE A 322 -10.09 3.75 -0.55
N GLN A 323 -9.75 4.65 -1.46
CA GLN A 323 -8.57 5.51 -1.32
C GLN A 323 -8.83 6.92 -1.87
N VAL A 324 -8.32 7.93 -1.16
CA VAL A 324 -8.30 9.32 -1.62
C VAL A 324 -7.03 9.53 -2.43
N HIS A 325 -7.17 10.18 -3.59
CA HIS A 325 -6.03 10.58 -4.38
C HIS A 325 -5.14 11.60 -3.62
N PRO A 326 -3.80 11.55 -3.72
CA PRO A 326 -2.90 12.46 -2.99
C PRO A 326 -3.20 13.96 -3.16
N ASN A 327 -3.74 14.37 -4.31
CA ASN A 327 -4.17 15.75 -4.55
C ASN A 327 -5.45 16.19 -3.79
N GLY A 328 -6.13 15.29 -3.09
CA GLY A 328 -7.35 15.55 -2.31
C GLY A 328 -8.63 15.80 -3.13
N LYS A 329 -8.57 15.77 -4.47
CA LYS A 329 -9.71 16.13 -5.33
C LYS A 329 -10.55 14.92 -5.78
N PHE A 330 -10.01 13.72 -5.65
CA PHE A 330 -10.65 12.50 -6.12
C PHE A 330 -10.62 11.41 -5.06
N LEU A 331 -11.66 10.58 -5.09
CA LEU A 331 -11.81 9.40 -4.27
C LEU A 331 -12.14 8.23 -5.21
N TYR A 332 -11.59 7.06 -4.88
CA TYR A 332 -11.82 5.83 -5.61
C TYR A 332 -12.34 4.77 -4.64
N SER A 333 -13.28 3.94 -5.09
CA SER A 333 -13.65 2.72 -4.37
C SER A 333 -13.82 1.55 -5.32
N SER A 334 -13.63 0.31 -4.84
CA SER A 334 -13.83 -0.88 -5.68
C SER A 334 -15.14 -1.61 -5.40
N ASN A 335 -15.70 -2.17 -6.47
CA ASN A 335 -16.96 -2.89 -6.49
C ASN A 335 -16.74 -4.35 -6.91
N ARG A 336 -17.02 -5.29 -6.01
CA ARG A 336 -17.04 -6.72 -6.30
C ARG A 336 -18.44 -7.10 -6.79
N GLY A 337 -18.55 -7.69 -7.98
CA GLY A 337 -19.83 -8.00 -8.62
C GLY A 337 -20.07 -7.11 -9.83
N ASP A 338 -20.00 -5.78 -9.67
CA ASP A 338 -19.91 -4.87 -10.85
C ASP A 338 -18.51 -4.92 -11.49
N ASP A 339 -17.49 -5.39 -10.77
CA ASP A 339 -16.11 -5.53 -11.26
C ASP A 339 -15.54 -4.21 -11.81
N SER A 340 -15.63 -3.17 -10.97
CA SER A 340 -15.25 -1.80 -11.33
C SER A 340 -14.56 -1.05 -10.20
N ILE A 341 -13.86 0.03 -10.58
CA ILE A 341 -13.50 1.14 -9.69
C ILE A 341 -14.52 2.27 -9.90
N ALA A 342 -15.21 2.66 -8.84
CA ALA A 342 -16.01 3.87 -8.78
C ALA A 342 -15.10 5.10 -8.60
N VAL A 343 -15.40 6.17 -9.34
CA VAL A 343 -14.67 7.44 -9.30
C VAL A 343 -15.59 8.52 -8.76
N TYR A 344 -15.11 9.28 -7.79
CA TYR A 344 -15.82 10.40 -7.18
C TYR A 344 -14.96 11.67 -7.21
N SER A 345 -15.60 12.84 -7.31
CA SER A 345 -14.93 14.11 -7.00
C SER A 345 -15.19 14.50 -5.55
N LEU A 346 -14.20 15.14 -4.94
CA LEU A 346 -14.26 15.70 -3.60
C LEU A 346 -14.28 17.22 -3.69
N ALA A 347 -15.21 17.84 -2.97
CA ALA A 347 -15.26 19.29 -2.80
C ALA A 347 -14.48 19.72 -1.55
N ASP A 348 -14.10 21.00 -1.47
CA ASP A 348 -13.32 21.56 -0.35
C ASP A 348 -14.02 21.42 1.02
N ASN A 349 -15.35 21.35 1.01
CA ASN A 349 -16.16 21.13 2.21
C ASN A 349 -16.30 19.63 2.60
N GLY A 350 -15.61 18.73 1.89
CA GLY A 350 -15.65 17.29 2.12
C GLY A 350 -16.79 16.55 1.39
N ALA A 351 -17.66 17.25 0.66
CA ALA A 351 -18.75 16.60 -0.07
C ALA A 351 -18.22 15.69 -1.19
N VAL A 352 -18.88 14.55 -1.37
CA VAL A 352 -18.55 13.52 -2.34
C VAL A 352 -19.57 13.55 -3.47
N THR A 353 -19.12 13.50 -4.72
CA THR A 353 -20.00 13.36 -5.89
C THR A 353 -19.55 12.21 -6.75
N PHE A 354 -20.40 11.19 -6.91
CA PHE A 354 -20.16 10.10 -7.85
C PHE A 354 -20.04 10.63 -9.28
N LYS A 355 -19.06 10.11 -10.04
CA LYS A 355 -18.83 10.51 -11.44
C LYS A 355 -19.10 9.37 -12.41
N LYS A 356 -18.45 8.24 -12.21
CA LYS A 356 -18.51 7.09 -13.12
C LYS A 356 -17.93 5.84 -12.46
N THR A 357 -18.14 4.70 -13.09
CA THR A 357 -17.37 3.48 -12.85
C THR A 357 -16.44 3.21 -14.03
N VAL A 358 -15.32 2.54 -13.76
CA VAL A 358 -14.38 2.02 -14.76
C VAL A 358 -14.19 0.55 -14.51
N LYS A 359 -14.45 -0.29 -15.52
CA LYS A 359 -14.27 -1.75 -15.39
C LYS A 359 -12.80 -2.08 -15.14
N THR A 360 -12.55 -2.96 -14.17
CA THR A 360 -11.18 -3.31 -13.76
C THR A 360 -10.48 -4.21 -14.79
N GLY A 361 -11.25 -4.83 -15.68
CA GLY A 361 -10.76 -5.75 -16.68
C GLY A 361 -10.46 -7.15 -16.14
N GLY A 362 -10.85 -7.43 -14.90
CA GLY A 362 -10.84 -8.75 -14.25
C GLY A 362 -12.10 -8.91 -13.38
N LYS A 363 -12.12 -9.88 -12.47
CA LYS A 363 -13.28 -10.17 -11.61
C LYS A 363 -13.00 -9.97 -10.12
N THR A 364 -14.00 -9.51 -9.37
CA THR A 364 -13.97 -9.35 -7.91
C THR A 364 -12.76 -8.51 -7.44
N PRO A 365 -12.69 -7.22 -7.79
CA PRO A 365 -11.61 -6.31 -7.36
C PRO A 365 -11.71 -6.02 -5.85
N ARG A 366 -11.13 -6.90 -5.04
CA ARG A 366 -11.21 -6.81 -3.57
C ARG A 366 -10.31 -5.71 -3.01
N HIS A 367 -9.22 -5.41 -3.69
CA HIS A 367 -8.25 -4.40 -3.27
C HIS A 367 -7.69 -3.64 -4.47
N PHE A 368 -7.34 -2.38 -4.28
CA PHE A 368 -6.53 -1.59 -5.21
C PHE A 368 -5.58 -0.69 -4.41
N SER A 369 -4.48 -0.25 -5.03
CA SER A 369 -3.54 0.69 -4.41
C SER A 369 -3.14 1.78 -5.40
N LEU A 370 -3.15 3.02 -4.94
CA LEU A 370 -2.51 4.15 -5.60
C LEU A 370 -1.03 4.22 -5.22
N ASP A 371 -0.17 4.52 -6.18
CA ASP A 371 1.20 4.92 -5.87
C ASP A 371 1.23 6.29 -5.16
N GLU A 372 2.38 6.65 -4.58
CA GLU A 372 2.53 7.88 -3.80
C GLU A 372 2.24 9.16 -4.60
N SER A 373 2.49 9.14 -5.91
CA SER A 373 2.15 10.27 -6.79
C SER A 373 0.66 10.32 -7.13
N GLY A 374 -0.04 9.19 -7.00
CA GLY A 374 -1.41 8.98 -7.45
C GLY A 374 -1.54 8.75 -8.95
N THR A 375 -0.43 8.67 -9.69
CA THR A 375 -0.40 8.48 -11.15
C THR A 375 -0.75 7.05 -11.55
N TRP A 376 -0.47 6.07 -10.70
CA TRP A 376 -0.66 4.65 -10.97
C TRP A 376 -1.63 4.05 -9.98
N LEU A 377 -2.66 3.39 -10.50
CA LEU A 377 -3.63 2.63 -9.71
C LEU A 377 -3.53 1.15 -10.10
N THR A 378 -3.16 0.31 -9.15
CA THR A 378 -3.08 -1.15 -9.31
C THR A 378 -4.30 -1.81 -8.70
N VAL A 379 -4.94 -2.75 -9.40
CA VAL A 379 -6.14 -3.45 -8.93
C VAL A 379 -5.90 -4.95 -8.90
N ALA A 380 -6.18 -5.58 -7.75
CA ALA A 380 -6.11 -7.03 -7.61
C ALA A 380 -7.51 -7.65 -7.74
N ASN A 381 -7.69 -8.41 -8.81
CA ASN A 381 -8.95 -9.04 -9.18
C ASN A 381 -8.99 -10.46 -8.62
N GLN A 382 -9.57 -10.61 -7.42
CA GLN A 382 -9.57 -11.87 -6.67
C GLN A 382 -10.27 -13.02 -7.39
N GLY A 383 -11.24 -12.72 -8.25
CA GLY A 383 -12.06 -13.73 -8.93
C GLY A 383 -11.50 -14.15 -10.29
N SER A 384 -10.48 -13.45 -10.80
CA SER A 384 -9.80 -13.80 -12.06
C SER A 384 -8.30 -14.05 -11.88
N ASP A 385 -7.77 -13.93 -10.66
CA ASP A 385 -6.35 -14.12 -10.34
C ASP A 385 -5.41 -13.22 -11.16
N GLU A 386 -5.82 -11.97 -11.36
CA GLU A 386 -5.11 -10.98 -12.19
C GLU A 386 -4.89 -9.66 -11.45
N VAL A 387 -3.74 -9.04 -11.71
CA VAL A 387 -3.48 -7.64 -11.32
C VAL A 387 -3.55 -6.76 -12.57
N THR A 388 -4.35 -5.70 -12.52
CA THR A 388 -4.44 -4.71 -13.60
C THR A 388 -3.85 -3.37 -13.17
N LEU A 389 -3.21 -2.67 -14.11
CA LEU A 389 -2.61 -1.35 -13.90
C LEU A 389 -3.35 -0.28 -14.70
N PHE A 390 -3.63 0.83 -14.05
CA PHE A 390 -4.24 2.02 -14.65
C PHE A 390 -3.34 3.23 -14.45
N GLU A 391 -3.23 4.03 -15.50
CA GLU A 391 -2.76 5.42 -15.41
C GLU A 391 -3.94 6.30 -14.97
N VAL A 392 -3.76 7.06 -13.89
CA VAL A 392 -4.69 8.07 -13.39
C VAL A 392 -4.30 9.40 -14.03
N LYS A 393 -5.13 9.85 -14.97
CA LYS A 393 -4.81 11.02 -15.78
C LYS A 393 -5.15 12.34 -15.18
#